data_AF-A0A957Z7W6-F1
#
_entry.id   AF-A0A957Z7W6-F1
#
_cell.length_a   1.000
_cell.length_b   1.000
_cell.length_c   1.000
_cell.angle_alpha   90.00
_cell.angle_beta   90.00
_cell.angle_gamma   90.00
#
_symmetry.space_group_name_H-M   'P 1'
#
loop_
_entity.id
_entity.type
_entity.pdbx_description
1 polymer ?
#
loop_
_entity_poly.entity_id
_entity_poly.type
_entity_poly.pdbx_seq_one_letter_code
_entity_poly.pdbx_strand_id
1 'polypeptide(L)'
;MPAKQHKNPHSDRKAVAPYNFVPMADRVMPAQDLPARDRYHADRHTGVVQCKLTAHTPLYTRAALEPHEAAAGGQAKDKSDFFYIDPATKEPVIPGSSLRGMVRSVLEIITDSKLQPVTDRQLFYRTLDTSALGERYRGRMTGGDAAAEGWYPLTEAGYLERRGNHYFIRPARSLNGTRHYRVDEATALNAIPRLREMAFENDNGAWRPNRRYEWRRLPVWFIPTAPALQAGTAQRFALVTQISTADQSPAQGWHKGTLIASGWVPSRGGRGKKRHWIVGPPDTQAEPIAVAEIDIDAYRERGAGITRDIERFGFSAIPQSDGEAVACFYTRWVDSNGTARVAFGHTAMFRLPYTLSPRDLLPPEHLDPNTIDLAEAIFGRVVENGKAIAGRVYFGDARLTHMPDRREPAMPLLLSGPKPTAVQ
;
A
#
# COMPACT_ATOMS: atom_id res chain seq x y z
N MET A 1 2.50 19.12 21.96
CA MET A 1 3.46 18.24 22.67
C MET A 1 4.83 18.46 22.04
N PRO A 2 5.92 18.70 22.80
CA PRO A 2 7.24 18.84 22.21
C PRO A 2 7.63 17.55 21.46
N ALA A 3 8.19 17.71 20.25
CA ALA A 3 8.65 16.58 19.45
C ALA A 3 9.68 15.76 20.24
N LYS A 4 9.51 14.44 20.27
CA LYS A 4 10.47 13.55 20.96
C LYS A 4 11.82 13.64 20.26
N GLN A 5 12.85 14.06 21.01
CA GLN A 5 14.22 14.09 20.52
C GLN A 5 14.69 12.66 20.20
N HIS A 6 15.19 12.44 18.98
CA HIS A 6 15.75 11.17 18.56
C HIS A 6 17.00 10.85 19.41
N LYS A 7 17.00 9.70 20.09
CA LYS A 7 18.18 9.18 20.79
C LYS A 7 18.88 8.16 19.91
N ASN A 8 20.09 8.48 19.46
CA ASN A 8 20.91 7.54 18.70
C ASN A 8 21.21 6.29 19.56
N PRO A 9 21.14 5.08 18.98
CA PRO A 9 21.38 3.84 19.72
C PRO A 9 22.83 3.71 20.21
N HIS A 10 23.81 4.29 19.52
CA HIS A 10 25.22 4.36 19.96
C HIS A 10 25.92 5.64 19.46
N SER A 11 26.98 6.07 20.14
CA SER A 11 27.74 7.29 19.82
C SER A 11 28.63 7.18 18.57
N ASP A 12 29.03 5.96 18.22
CA ASP A 12 29.87 5.60 17.06
C ASP A 12 29.04 5.38 15.77
N ARG A 13 27.73 5.18 15.90
CA ARG A 13 26.78 5.04 14.78
C ARG A 13 25.77 6.18 14.77
N LYS A 14 26.25 7.37 14.38
CA LYS A 14 25.40 8.54 14.12
C LYS A 14 24.78 8.41 12.73
N ALA A 15 23.47 8.16 12.67
CA ALA A 15 22.73 8.34 11.45
C ALA A 15 22.52 9.84 11.22
N VAL A 16 23.16 10.40 10.19
CA VAL A 16 22.88 11.78 9.73
C VAL A 16 21.89 11.66 8.60
N ALA A 17 20.62 12.00 8.85
CA ALA A 17 19.66 12.10 7.77
C ALA A 17 20.09 13.26 6.85
N PRO A 18 20.13 13.08 5.52
CA PRO A 18 20.49 14.15 4.59
C PRO A 18 19.39 15.22 4.47
N TYR A 19 18.32 15.10 5.24
CA TYR A 19 17.18 16.01 5.27
C TYR A 19 16.71 16.21 6.71
N ASN A 20 16.24 17.42 7.01
CA ASN A 20 15.55 17.76 8.24
C ASN A 20 14.04 17.68 8.00
N PHE A 21 13.31 16.99 8.88
CA PHE A 21 11.86 17.09 8.89
C PHE A 21 11.48 18.43 9.50
N VAL A 22 10.82 19.28 8.71
CA VAL A 22 10.21 20.51 9.20
C VAL A 22 8.83 20.16 9.75
N PRO A 23 8.47 20.57 10.99
CA PRO A 23 7.13 20.36 11.50
C PRO A 23 6.11 21.05 10.59
N MET A 24 4.93 20.46 10.49
CA MET A 24 3.80 21.12 9.81
C MET A 24 3.41 22.38 10.58
N ALA A 25 2.99 23.41 9.87
CA ALA A 25 2.42 24.59 10.50
C ALA A 25 1.16 24.20 11.28
N ASP A 26 0.97 24.77 12.48
CA ASP A 26 -0.24 24.52 13.26
C ASP A 26 -1.46 25.26 12.67
N ARG A 27 -1.20 26.27 11.85
CA ARG A 27 -2.21 27.11 11.23
C ARG A 27 -2.02 27.24 9.73
N VAL A 28 -3.14 27.35 9.02
CA VAL A 28 -3.14 27.61 7.58
C VAL A 28 -3.39 29.09 7.35
N MET A 29 -2.53 29.75 6.57
CA MET A 29 -2.77 31.15 6.22
C MET A 29 -3.94 31.26 5.24
N PRO A 30 -5.08 31.86 5.62
CA PRO A 30 -6.20 32.05 4.70
C PRO A 30 -5.85 33.11 3.66
N ALA A 31 -6.32 32.89 2.44
CA ALA A 31 -6.38 33.93 1.43
C ALA A 31 -7.47 34.95 1.79
N GLN A 32 -7.30 36.17 1.29
CA GLN A 32 -8.39 37.15 1.24
C GLN A 32 -9.55 36.65 0.36
N ASP A 33 -10.70 37.30 0.50
CA ASP A 33 -11.86 37.03 -0.34
C ASP A 33 -11.52 37.08 -1.83
N LEU A 34 -11.92 36.03 -2.52
CA LEU A 34 -11.67 35.86 -3.93
C LEU A 34 -12.57 36.81 -4.74
N PRO A 35 -12.02 37.73 -5.55
CA PRO A 35 -12.84 38.62 -6.36
C PRO A 35 -13.61 37.83 -7.43
N ALA A 36 -14.77 38.36 -7.81
CA ALA A 36 -15.59 37.82 -8.89
C ALA A 36 -14.79 37.78 -10.21
N ARG A 37 -15.12 36.82 -11.08
CA ARG A 37 -14.42 36.57 -12.36
C ARG A 37 -15.18 37.09 -13.58
N ASP A 38 -16.26 37.83 -13.34
CA ASP A 38 -17.15 38.40 -14.35
C ASP A 38 -16.69 39.78 -14.83
N ARG A 39 -15.68 40.38 -14.19
CA ARG A 39 -15.21 41.74 -14.47
C ARG A 39 -13.74 41.96 -14.09
N TYR A 40 -13.17 43.03 -14.63
CA TYR A 40 -11.96 43.65 -14.10
C TYR A 40 -12.31 44.55 -12.91
N HIS A 41 -11.45 44.54 -11.90
CA HIS A 41 -11.64 45.31 -10.66
C HIS A 41 -10.67 46.49 -10.66
N ALA A 42 -11.16 47.71 -10.44
CA ALA A 42 -10.36 48.93 -10.53
C ALA A 42 -9.27 49.05 -9.44
N ASP A 43 -9.48 48.38 -8.31
CA ASP A 43 -8.58 48.30 -7.17
C ASP A 43 -7.58 47.13 -7.26
N ARG A 44 -7.49 46.43 -8.41
CA ARG A 44 -6.65 45.25 -8.58
C ARG A 44 -5.81 45.30 -9.86
N HIS A 45 -4.70 44.56 -9.84
CA HIS A 45 -3.79 44.46 -10.97
C HIS A 45 -4.12 43.27 -11.87
N THR A 46 -4.02 43.50 -13.17
CA THR A 46 -4.05 42.48 -14.23
C THR A 46 -2.92 42.77 -15.21
N GLY A 47 -2.29 41.74 -15.76
CA GLY A 47 -1.19 41.94 -16.70
C GLY A 47 -0.31 40.72 -16.88
N VAL A 48 0.88 40.96 -17.44
CA VAL A 48 1.88 39.93 -17.75
C VAL A 48 3.18 40.29 -17.03
N VAL A 49 3.75 39.32 -16.32
CA VAL A 49 5.09 39.43 -15.74
C VAL A 49 6.05 38.69 -16.65
N GLN A 50 6.99 39.42 -17.26
CA GLN A 50 8.04 38.85 -18.08
C GLN A 50 9.31 38.66 -17.25
N CYS A 51 9.80 37.43 -17.18
CA CYS A 51 10.98 37.07 -16.40
C CYS A 51 12.09 36.55 -17.32
N LYS A 52 13.34 36.98 -17.06
CA LYS A 52 14.53 36.36 -17.61
C LYS A 52 15.16 35.48 -16.53
N LEU A 53 15.32 34.19 -16.82
CA LEU A 53 15.90 33.22 -15.89
C LEU A 53 17.37 32.97 -16.24
N THR A 54 18.23 32.95 -15.23
CA THR A 54 19.66 32.62 -15.37
C THR A 54 19.96 31.33 -14.61
N ALA A 55 20.50 30.33 -15.30
CA ALA A 55 20.94 29.09 -14.67
C ALA A 55 22.30 29.29 -13.99
N HIS A 56 22.32 29.38 -12.65
CA HIS A 56 23.56 29.51 -11.87
C HIS A 56 24.35 28.20 -11.75
N THR A 57 23.69 27.07 -11.95
CA THR A 57 24.29 25.73 -12.02
C THR A 57 23.81 25.05 -13.30
N PRO A 58 24.51 24.00 -13.79
CA PRO A 58 24.01 23.18 -14.89
C PRO A 58 22.55 22.77 -14.63
N LEU A 59 21.68 23.04 -15.60
CA LEU A 59 20.25 22.77 -15.52
C LEU A 59 19.93 21.52 -16.34
N TYR A 60 19.25 20.56 -15.73
CA TYR A 60 18.75 19.38 -16.42
C TYR A 60 17.25 19.53 -16.68
N THR A 61 16.89 19.70 -17.94
CA THR A 61 15.53 19.51 -18.45
C THR A 61 15.49 18.12 -19.10
N ARG A 62 14.43 17.32 -18.89
CA ARG A 62 14.27 15.93 -19.37
C ARG A 62 14.19 15.77 -20.91
N ALA A 63 14.96 16.55 -21.68
CA ALA A 63 14.62 17.03 -23.01
C ALA A 63 15.59 16.67 -24.14
N ALA A 64 16.53 15.74 -23.98
CA ALA A 64 17.44 15.40 -25.09
C ALA A 64 17.75 13.91 -25.14
N LEU A 65 17.60 13.32 -26.33
CA LEU A 65 18.36 12.17 -26.79
C LEU A 65 19.74 12.68 -27.24
N GLU A 66 20.79 12.16 -26.64
CA GLU A 66 22.16 12.42 -27.06
C GLU A 66 22.41 11.79 -28.44
N PRO A 67 23.32 12.35 -29.27
CA PRO A 67 23.61 11.82 -30.60
C PRO A 67 24.00 10.32 -30.62
N HIS A 68 24.68 9.85 -29.57
CA HIS A 68 25.07 8.45 -29.44
C HIS A 68 23.88 7.54 -29.05
N GLU A 69 22.88 8.07 -28.33
CA GLU A 69 21.67 7.33 -27.96
C GLU A 69 20.74 7.12 -29.17
N ALA A 70 20.69 8.09 -30.09
CA ALA A 70 20.02 7.95 -31.37
C ALA A 70 20.70 6.89 -32.26
N ALA A 71 22.04 6.85 -32.26
CA ALA A 71 22.82 5.86 -33.00
C ALA A 71 22.67 4.43 -32.45
N ALA A 72 22.34 4.27 -31.16
CA ALA A 72 22.13 2.99 -30.49
C ALA A 72 20.68 2.46 -30.55
N GLY A 73 19.80 3.12 -31.32
CA GLY A 73 18.40 2.69 -31.51
C GLY A 73 17.44 3.12 -30.41
N GLY A 74 17.81 4.09 -29.56
CA GLY A 74 16.90 4.70 -28.59
C GLY A 74 15.72 5.39 -29.28
N GLN A 75 14.50 5.11 -28.86
CA GLN A 75 13.30 5.68 -29.47
C GLN A 75 12.79 6.85 -28.65
N ALA A 76 12.36 7.93 -29.33
CA ALA A 76 11.78 9.12 -28.68
C ALA A 76 10.60 8.79 -27.75
N LYS A 77 9.85 7.69 -27.99
CA LYS A 77 8.78 7.22 -27.09
C LYS A 77 9.26 6.84 -25.68
N ASP A 78 10.55 6.59 -25.51
CA ASP A 78 11.19 6.27 -24.24
C ASP A 78 11.61 7.54 -23.47
N LYS A 79 11.41 8.74 -24.05
CA LYS A 79 11.51 10.05 -23.39
C LYS A 79 10.22 10.86 -23.60
N SER A 80 9.76 11.57 -22.58
CA SER A 80 8.56 12.42 -22.65
C SER A 80 8.89 13.75 -23.36
N ASP A 81 9.34 13.68 -24.62
CA ASP A 81 9.95 14.81 -25.35
C ASP A 81 8.98 15.99 -25.60
N PHE A 82 7.67 15.71 -25.68
CA PHE A 82 6.65 16.68 -26.08
C PHE A 82 6.57 17.94 -25.21
N PHE A 83 6.84 17.83 -23.91
CA PHE A 83 6.68 18.96 -22.99
C PHE A 83 7.92 19.84 -22.87
N TYR A 84 9.09 19.36 -23.27
CA TYR A 84 10.37 19.99 -22.94
C TYR A 84 11.16 20.47 -24.16
N ILE A 85 10.61 20.29 -25.36
CA ILE A 85 11.17 20.78 -26.61
C ILE A 85 10.13 21.66 -27.27
N ASP A 86 10.53 22.86 -27.69
CA ASP A 86 9.65 23.70 -28.49
C ASP A 86 9.38 23.03 -29.85
N PRO A 87 8.11 22.84 -30.25
CA PRO A 87 7.78 22.13 -31.48
C PRO A 87 8.24 22.86 -32.75
N ALA A 88 8.35 24.20 -32.71
CA ALA A 88 8.74 25.04 -33.82
C ALA A 88 10.26 25.21 -33.92
N THR A 89 10.93 25.53 -32.81
CA THR A 89 12.39 25.79 -32.82
C THR A 89 13.23 24.55 -32.58
N LYS A 90 12.63 23.46 -32.07
CA LYS A 90 13.31 22.22 -31.64
C LYS A 90 14.34 22.45 -30.54
N GLU A 91 14.23 23.56 -29.82
CA GLU A 91 15.12 23.90 -28.71
C GLU A 91 14.52 23.42 -27.37
N PRO A 92 15.38 23.10 -26.39
CA PRO A 92 14.89 22.76 -25.06
C PRO A 92 14.23 23.97 -24.39
N VAL A 93 13.14 23.71 -23.68
CA VAL A 93 12.41 24.70 -22.88
C VAL A 93 12.26 24.22 -21.45
N ILE A 94 12.09 25.17 -20.52
CA ILE A 94 11.52 24.84 -19.21
C ILE A 94 10.00 24.96 -19.36
N PRO A 95 9.24 23.86 -19.23
CA PRO A 95 7.79 23.91 -19.42
C PRO A 95 7.15 24.86 -18.40
N GLY A 96 6.15 25.61 -18.83
CA GLY A 96 5.35 26.48 -17.95
C GLY A 96 4.70 25.70 -16.80
N SER A 97 4.37 24.42 -17.01
CA SER A 97 3.87 23.52 -15.96
C SER A 97 4.93 23.23 -14.89
N SER A 98 6.20 23.07 -15.27
CA SER A 98 7.32 22.89 -14.34
C SER A 98 7.57 24.16 -13.52
N LEU A 99 7.55 25.32 -14.17
CA LEU A 99 7.65 26.62 -13.48
C LEU A 99 6.49 26.83 -12.51
N ARG A 100 5.26 26.56 -12.96
CA ARG A 100 4.05 26.64 -12.12
C ARG A 100 4.18 25.74 -10.90
N GLY A 101 4.61 24.50 -11.08
CA GLY A 101 4.80 23.55 -9.99
C GLY A 101 5.85 24.02 -8.99
N MET A 102 7.02 24.44 -9.48
CA MET A 102 8.10 24.99 -8.64
C MET A 102 7.62 26.21 -7.83
N VAL A 103 7.03 27.20 -8.48
CA VAL A 103 6.55 28.44 -7.82
C VAL A 103 5.44 28.12 -6.82
N ARG A 104 4.51 27.22 -7.18
CA ARG A 104 3.45 26.77 -6.28
C ARG A 104 4.02 26.11 -5.03
N SER A 105 4.97 25.19 -5.15
CA SER A 105 5.57 24.52 -3.99
C SER A 105 6.33 25.49 -3.09
N VAL A 106 7.06 26.45 -3.65
CA VAL A 106 7.71 27.49 -2.83
C VAL A 106 6.66 28.33 -2.10
N LEU A 107 5.59 28.74 -2.79
CA LEU A 107 4.51 29.49 -2.19
C LEU A 107 3.86 28.71 -1.03
N GLU A 108 3.53 27.43 -1.27
CA GLU A 108 2.92 26.56 -0.27
C GLU A 108 3.77 26.48 1.02
N ILE A 109 5.10 26.47 0.88
CA ILE A 109 6.04 26.47 2.02
C ILE A 109 6.06 27.82 2.73
N ILE A 110 6.19 28.94 2.02
CA ILE A 110 6.36 30.26 2.65
C ILE A 110 5.06 30.83 3.22
N THR A 111 3.90 30.29 2.84
CA THR A 111 2.59 30.77 3.31
C THR A 111 1.83 29.74 4.13
N ASP A 112 2.50 28.71 4.64
CA ASP A 112 1.87 27.68 5.47
C ASP A 112 0.57 27.14 4.83
N SER A 113 0.61 26.89 3.51
CA SER A 113 -0.55 26.36 2.80
C SER A 113 -0.93 24.97 3.30
N LYS A 114 -2.13 24.52 2.93
CA LYS A 114 -2.57 23.19 3.30
C LYS A 114 -1.63 22.13 2.72
N LEU A 115 -1.25 21.14 3.54
CA LEU A 115 -0.56 19.97 3.02
C LEU A 115 -1.57 19.13 2.24
N GLN A 116 -1.41 19.11 0.92
CA GLN A 116 -2.28 18.34 0.02
C GLN A 116 -1.55 17.97 -1.28
N PRO A 117 -1.89 16.83 -1.91
CA PRO A 117 -2.85 15.83 -1.43
C PRO A 117 -2.27 14.96 -0.32
N VAL A 118 -3.11 14.58 0.65
CA VAL A 118 -2.78 13.60 1.70
C VAL A 118 -3.80 12.48 1.63
N THR A 119 -3.29 11.25 1.53
CA THR A 119 -4.12 10.05 1.40
C THR A 119 -4.96 9.81 2.66
N ASP A 120 -6.23 9.51 2.46
CA ASP A 120 -7.18 9.04 3.48
C ASP A 120 -7.20 7.51 3.61
N ARG A 121 -6.45 6.81 2.77
CA ARG A 121 -6.34 5.35 2.79
C ARG A 121 -5.50 4.88 3.97
N GLN A 122 -5.90 3.75 4.57
CA GLN A 122 -5.16 3.16 5.67
C GLN A 122 -3.83 2.58 5.18
N LEU A 123 -2.76 2.88 5.92
CA LEU A 123 -1.50 2.15 5.82
C LEU A 123 -1.63 0.80 6.53
N PHE A 124 -0.77 -0.15 6.19
CA PHE A 124 -0.83 -1.52 6.71
C PHE A 124 0.42 -1.89 7.52
N TYR A 125 0.23 -2.72 8.55
CA TYR A 125 1.33 -3.24 9.37
C TYR A 125 1.14 -4.71 9.72
N ARG A 126 2.27 -5.38 9.91
CA ARG A 126 2.35 -6.69 10.55
C ARG A 126 3.67 -6.80 11.26
N THR A 127 3.61 -7.03 12.56
CA THR A 127 4.77 -7.45 13.33
C THR A 127 4.37 -8.52 14.34
N LEU A 128 5.27 -9.47 14.53
CA LEU A 128 5.13 -10.59 15.46
C LEU A 128 6.17 -10.51 16.58
N ASP A 129 6.79 -9.34 16.75
CA ASP A 129 7.76 -9.08 17.82
C ASP A 129 7.07 -8.73 19.15
N THR A 130 7.89 -8.38 20.14
CA THR A 130 7.48 -7.97 21.49
C THR A 130 7.43 -6.45 21.65
N SER A 131 7.46 -5.68 20.55
CA SER A 131 7.30 -4.22 20.61
C SER A 131 5.85 -3.85 20.93
N ALA A 132 5.61 -2.57 21.26
CA ALA A 132 4.26 -2.05 21.41
C ALA A 132 3.41 -2.23 20.12
N LEU A 133 4.03 -2.18 18.94
CA LEU A 133 3.34 -2.47 17.68
C LEU A 133 3.01 -3.96 17.55
N GLY A 134 3.90 -4.84 18.02
CA GLY A 134 3.69 -6.29 18.12
C GLY A 134 2.56 -6.67 19.07
N GLU A 135 2.48 -6.02 20.22
CA GLU A 135 1.37 -6.18 21.17
C GLU A 135 0.05 -5.72 20.58
N ARG A 136 0.01 -4.54 19.94
CA ARG A 136 -1.19 -4.06 19.23
C ARG A 136 -1.63 -4.98 18.11
N TYR A 137 -0.69 -5.53 17.33
CA TYR A 137 -1.00 -6.49 16.29
C TYR A 137 -1.56 -7.79 16.87
N ARG A 138 -0.90 -8.36 17.90
CA ARG A 138 -1.37 -9.58 18.58
C ARG A 138 -2.77 -9.39 19.19
N GLY A 139 -3.03 -8.28 19.87
CA GLY A 139 -4.34 -8.01 20.46
C GLY A 139 -5.49 -7.94 19.45
N ARG A 140 -5.20 -7.70 18.16
CA ARG A 140 -6.20 -7.71 17.07
C ARG A 140 -6.28 -9.03 16.31
N MET A 141 -5.27 -9.89 16.41
CA MET A 141 -5.15 -11.11 15.59
C MET A 141 -5.21 -12.40 16.38
N THR A 142 -4.95 -12.36 17.69
CA THR A 142 -4.84 -13.54 18.54
C THR A 142 -5.63 -13.32 19.83
N GLY A 143 -6.50 -14.28 20.16
CA GLY A 143 -7.22 -14.37 21.41
C GLY A 143 -6.71 -15.50 22.29
N GLY A 144 -7.30 -15.61 23.49
CA GLY A 144 -6.91 -16.58 24.51
C GLY A 144 -5.65 -16.16 25.27
N ASP A 145 -5.10 -17.09 26.04
CA ASP A 145 -3.84 -16.95 26.76
C ASP A 145 -3.14 -18.32 26.86
N ALA A 146 -1.86 -18.33 27.23
CA ALA A 146 -1.08 -19.56 27.30
C ALA A 146 -1.48 -20.49 28.46
N ALA A 147 -2.08 -19.96 29.53
CA ALA A 147 -2.34 -20.67 30.78
C ALA A 147 -3.75 -21.29 30.85
N ALA A 148 -4.71 -20.78 30.08
CA ALA A 148 -6.08 -21.28 30.03
C ALA A 148 -6.42 -21.93 28.68
N GLU A 149 -6.92 -21.14 27.71
CA GLU A 149 -7.55 -21.68 26.50
C GLU A 149 -6.57 -21.99 25.36
N GLY A 150 -5.32 -21.56 25.47
CA GLY A 150 -4.34 -21.54 24.38
C GLY A 150 -4.59 -20.40 23.40
N TRP A 151 -3.53 -19.96 22.71
CA TRP A 151 -3.60 -18.91 21.71
C TRP A 151 -4.30 -19.37 20.44
N TYR A 152 -5.35 -18.66 20.02
CA TYR A 152 -6.08 -18.91 18.78
C TYR A 152 -6.20 -17.65 17.92
N PRO A 153 -6.24 -17.76 16.58
CA PRO A 153 -6.44 -16.61 15.71
C PRO A 153 -7.87 -16.05 15.84
N LEU A 154 -8.01 -14.72 15.87
CA LEU A 154 -9.30 -14.02 15.86
C LEU A 154 -9.88 -13.84 14.46
N THR A 155 -9.12 -14.20 13.42
CA THR A 155 -9.55 -14.06 12.03
C THR A 155 -10.64 -15.04 11.68
N GLU A 156 -11.65 -14.55 10.96
CA GLU A 156 -12.60 -15.40 10.26
C GLU A 156 -12.06 -15.77 8.87
N ALA A 157 -12.70 -16.73 8.22
CA ALA A 157 -12.36 -17.15 6.86
C ALA A 157 -13.59 -17.21 5.96
N GLY A 158 -13.37 -17.00 4.67
CA GLY A 158 -14.41 -16.94 3.66
C GLY A 158 -13.85 -16.74 2.26
N TYR A 159 -14.68 -16.21 1.38
CA TYR A 159 -14.37 -16.00 -0.02
C TYR A 159 -14.67 -14.55 -0.38
N LEU A 160 -13.67 -13.81 -0.81
CA LEU A 160 -13.85 -12.47 -1.37
C LEU A 160 -14.37 -12.64 -2.79
N GLU A 161 -15.53 -12.07 -3.07
CA GLU A 161 -16.26 -12.14 -4.34
C GLU A 161 -16.32 -10.75 -4.96
N ARG A 162 -16.11 -10.66 -6.27
CA ARG A 162 -16.40 -9.46 -7.04
C ARG A 162 -17.78 -9.60 -7.69
N ARG A 163 -18.62 -8.58 -7.53
CA ARG A 163 -19.93 -8.47 -8.17
C ARG A 163 -20.03 -7.09 -8.82
N GLY A 164 -19.81 -7.03 -10.14
CA GLY A 164 -19.61 -5.79 -10.87
C GLY A 164 -18.41 -4.99 -10.31
N ASN A 165 -18.68 -3.80 -9.79
CA ASN A 165 -17.68 -2.92 -9.19
C ASN A 165 -17.61 -3.02 -7.66
N HIS A 166 -18.40 -3.89 -7.05
CA HIS A 166 -18.47 -4.06 -5.60
C HIS A 166 -17.85 -5.38 -5.15
N TYR A 167 -17.37 -5.39 -3.91
CA TYR A 167 -16.70 -6.53 -3.31
C TYR A 167 -17.43 -6.98 -2.06
N PHE A 168 -17.56 -8.30 -1.91
CA PHE A 168 -18.25 -8.91 -0.78
C PHE A 168 -17.47 -10.09 -0.26
N ILE A 169 -17.41 -10.29 1.06
CA ILE A 169 -16.91 -11.53 1.64
C ILE A 169 -18.09 -12.43 1.97
N ARG A 170 -18.15 -13.58 1.31
CA ARG A 170 -19.02 -14.68 1.73
C ARG A 170 -18.31 -15.48 2.82
N PRO A 171 -18.83 -15.57 4.05
CA PRO A 171 -18.26 -16.40 5.09
C PRO A 171 -18.12 -17.86 4.65
N ALA A 172 -17.09 -18.56 5.12
CA ALA A 172 -17.06 -20.00 5.04
C ALA A 172 -18.01 -20.60 6.08
N ARG A 173 -18.58 -21.77 5.79
CA ARG A 173 -19.44 -22.51 6.70
C ARG A 173 -18.66 -22.88 7.96
N SER A 174 -19.29 -22.73 9.12
CA SER A 174 -18.72 -23.23 10.38
C SER A 174 -18.89 -24.75 10.43
N LEU A 175 -17.80 -25.49 10.40
CA LEU A 175 -17.80 -26.95 10.63
C LEU A 175 -16.96 -27.22 11.88
N ASN A 176 -17.54 -27.94 12.85
CA ASN A 176 -16.91 -28.23 14.14
C ASN A 176 -16.42 -26.97 14.88
N GLY A 177 -17.20 -25.87 14.81
CA GLY A 177 -16.93 -24.64 15.56
C GLY A 177 -15.87 -23.72 14.97
N THR A 178 -15.40 -23.96 13.75
CA THR A 178 -14.45 -23.08 13.05
C THR A 178 -14.74 -23.01 11.56
N ARG A 179 -14.20 -21.99 10.88
CA ARG A 179 -14.31 -21.75 9.43
C ARG A 179 -12.99 -22.00 8.69
N HIS A 180 -11.90 -22.18 9.43
CA HIS A 180 -10.58 -22.45 8.89
C HIS A 180 -9.86 -23.53 9.67
N TYR A 181 -8.94 -24.20 8.99
CA TYR A 181 -8.21 -25.34 9.50
C TYR A 181 -6.73 -25.22 9.13
N ARG A 182 -5.90 -26.01 9.80
CA ARG A 182 -4.50 -26.20 9.45
C ARG A 182 -4.25 -27.65 9.08
N VAL A 183 -3.33 -27.89 8.17
CA VAL A 183 -2.83 -29.23 7.84
C VAL A 183 -1.32 -29.21 7.88
N ASP A 184 -0.70 -30.22 8.48
CA ASP A 184 0.75 -30.38 8.46
C ASP A 184 1.25 -30.56 7.02
N GLU A 185 2.40 -29.98 6.72
CA GLU A 185 2.96 -30.04 5.38
C GLU A 185 3.20 -31.47 4.90
N ALA A 186 3.68 -32.36 5.77
CA ALA A 186 3.88 -33.77 5.44
C ALA A 186 2.57 -34.43 4.98
N THR A 187 1.47 -34.19 5.69
CA THR A 187 0.13 -34.67 5.33
C THR A 187 -0.32 -34.08 3.99
N ALA A 188 -0.09 -32.78 3.76
CA ALA A 188 -0.44 -32.13 2.51
C ALA A 188 0.38 -32.66 1.31
N LEU A 189 1.68 -32.91 1.49
CA LEU A 189 2.56 -33.43 0.44
C LEU A 189 2.16 -34.84 0.01
N ASN A 190 1.77 -35.69 0.95
CA ASN A 190 1.33 -37.05 0.66
C ASN A 190 0.02 -37.10 -0.13
N ALA A 191 -0.87 -36.13 0.10
CA ALA A 191 -2.23 -36.12 -0.46
C ALA A 191 -2.39 -35.27 -1.72
N ILE A 192 -1.50 -34.30 -1.97
CA ILE A 192 -1.65 -33.31 -3.03
C ILE A 192 -0.56 -33.52 -4.09
N PRO A 193 -0.92 -34.04 -5.27
CA PRO A 193 0.02 -34.21 -6.37
C PRO A 193 0.69 -32.89 -6.74
N ARG A 194 1.99 -32.94 -7.00
CA ARG A 194 2.81 -31.77 -7.42
C ARG A 194 2.90 -30.64 -6.37
N LEU A 195 2.44 -30.84 -5.14
CA LEU A 195 2.85 -29.97 -4.04
C LEU A 195 4.32 -30.26 -3.73
N ARG A 196 5.11 -29.21 -3.50
CA ARG A 196 6.52 -29.32 -3.12
C ARG A 196 6.69 -28.81 -1.70
N GLU A 197 7.77 -29.21 -1.05
CA GLU A 197 8.15 -28.67 0.26
C GLU A 197 8.34 -27.15 0.17
N MET A 198 7.85 -26.41 1.16
CA MET A 198 7.98 -24.97 1.32
C MET A 198 9.45 -24.55 1.49
N ALA A 199 10.23 -25.36 2.18
CA ALA A 199 11.62 -25.09 2.52
C ALA A 199 12.43 -26.37 2.66
N PHE A 200 13.73 -26.24 2.43
CA PHE A 200 14.73 -27.29 2.60
C PHE A 200 15.82 -26.80 3.55
N GLU A 201 16.47 -27.75 4.22
CA GLU A 201 17.69 -27.49 5.00
C GLU A 201 18.89 -27.60 4.07
N ASN A 202 19.75 -26.59 4.07
CA ASN A 202 21.00 -26.65 3.30
C ASN A 202 22.09 -27.42 4.06
N ASP A 203 23.23 -27.64 3.41
CA ASP A 203 24.35 -28.42 3.97
C ASP A 203 24.91 -27.86 5.28
N ASN A 204 24.66 -26.58 5.58
CA ASN A 204 25.10 -25.90 6.80
C ASN A 204 24.03 -25.94 7.92
N GLY A 205 22.95 -26.72 7.77
CA GLY A 205 21.83 -26.77 8.71
C GLY A 205 20.93 -25.53 8.69
N ALA A 206 21.04 -24.68 7.67
CA ALA A 206 20.24 -23.46 7.55
C ALA A 206 19.05 -23.69 6.60
N TRP A 207 17.86 -23.37 7.09
CA TRP A 207 16.62 -23.48 6.32
C TRP A 207 16.49 -22.37 5.26
N ARG A 208 16.14 -22.76 4.03
CA ARG A 208 15.96 -21.86 2.88
C ARG A 208 14.62 -22.12 2.19
N PRO A 209 13.98 -21.09 1.62
CA PRO A 209 12.75 -21.28 0.85
C PRO A 209 13.04 -22.11 -0.41
N ASN A 210 12.17 -23.06 -0.70
CA ASN A 210 12.24 -23.84 -1.92
C ASN A 210 11.78 -22.98 -3.11
N ARG A 211 12.70 -22.63 -4.02
CA ARG A 211 12.40 -21.79 -5.20
C ARG A 211 11.42 -22.44 -6.17
N ARG A 212 11.25 -23.77 -6.10
CA ARG A 212 10.30 -24.53 -6.93
C ARG A 212 8.91 -24.59 -6.29
N TYR A 213 8.72 -24.03 -5.10
CA TYR A 213 7.42 -23.98 -4.45
C TYR A 213 6.49 -23.00 -5.16
N GLU A 214 5.33 -23.46 -5.57
CA GLU A 214 4.33 -22.65 -6.25
C GLU A 214 3.24 -22.19 -5.28
N TRP A 215 3.01 -20.88 -5.27
CA TRP A 215 1.96 -20.27 -4.47
C TRP A 215 0.61 -20.50 -5.13
N ARG A 216 -0.27 -21.28 -4.50
CA ARG A 216 -1.52 -21.74 -5.12
C ARG A 216 -2.67 -21.84 -4.13
N ARG A 217 -3.88 -21.63 -4.64
CA ARG A 217 -5.13 -22.00 -3.95
C ARG A 217 -5.62 -23.27 -4.60
N LEU A 218 -5.72 -24.35 -3.82
CA LEU A 218 -6.04 -25.67 -4.36
C LEU A 218 -7.39 -26.13 -3.80
N PRO A 219 -8.35 -26.53 -4.66
CA PRO A 219 -9.55 -27.20 -4.18
C PRO A 219 -9.14 -28.53 -3.56
N VAL A 220 -9.65 -28.80 -2.37
CA VAL A 220 -9.38 -30.04 -1.63
C VAL A 220 -10.66 -30.54 -0.97
N TRP A 221 -10.70 -31.84 -0.72
CA TRP A 221 -11.62 -32.44 0.22
C TRP A 221 -10.88 -32.70 1.54
N PHE A 222 -11.55 -32.49 2.67
CA PHE A 222 -10.97 -32.75 3.99
C PHE A 222 -12.04 -33.14 5.00
N ILE A 223 -11.63 -33.84 6.06
CA ILE A 223 -12.50 -34.09 7.22
C ILE A 223 -12.20 -33.00 8.28
N PRO A 224 -13.16 -32.13 8.62
CA PRO A 224 -12.97 -31.06 9.57
C PRO A 224 -12.77 -31.61 10.98
N THR A 225 -11.93 -30.95 11.77
CA THR A 225 -11.72 -31.23 13.19
C THR A 225 -12.13 -30.02 14.02
N ALA A 226 -12.47 -30.22 15.30
CA ALA A 226 -12.73 -29.12 16.22
C ALA A 226 -11.41 -28.45 16.67
N PRO A 227 -11.40 -27.14 16.98
CA PRO A 227 -10.24 -26.50 17.56
C PRO A 227 -9.85 -27.10 18.92
N ALA A 228 -8.64 -27.64 19.00
CA ALA A 228 -8.08 -28.25 20.21
C ALA A 228 -6.70 -27.66 20.54
N LEU A 229 -6.32 -27.72 21.81
CA LEU A 229 -4.97 -27.38 22.26
C LEU A 229 -3.97 -28.36 21.66
N GLN A 230 -2.87 -27.83 21.11
CA GLN A 230 -1.95 -28.61 20.31
C GLN A 230 -0.77 -29.06 21.16
N ALA A 231 -0.51 -30.37 21.18
CA ALA A 231 0.50 -30.99 22.03
C ALA A 231 1.87 -30.31 21.93
N GLY A 232 2.47 -30.03 23.09
CA GLY A 232 3.77 -29.35 23.18
C GLY A 232 3.75 -27.88 22.76
N THR A 233 2.58 -27.26 22.63
CA THR A 233 2.45 -25.83 22.28
C THR A 233 1.32 -25.17 23.07
N ALA A 234 1.39 -23.85 23.21
CA ALA A 234 0.29 -23.04 23.72
C ALA A 234 -0.67 -22.57 22.61
N GLN A 235 -0.80 -23.32 21.50
CA GLN A 235 -1.67 -22.93 20.37
C GLN A 235 -2.93 -23.78 20.33
N ARG A 236 -4.07 -23.15 20.03
CA ARG A 236 -5.35 -23.79 19.81
C ARG A 236 -5.82 -23.56 18.38
N PHE A 237 -6.00 -24.64 17.63
CA PHE A 237 -6.51 -24.61 16.26
C PHE A 237 -7.07 -25.97 15.86
N ALA A 238 -7.85 -26.00 14.77
CA ALA A 238 -8.31 -27.26 14.17
C ALA A 238 -7.24 -27.82 13.23
N LEU A 239 -6.69 -28.99 13.57
CA LEU A 239 -5.68 -29.70 12.79
C LEU A 239 -6.34 -30.82 11.98
N VAL A 240 -6.25 -30.73 10.67
CA VAL A 240 -6.76 -31.73 9.72
C VAL A 240 -5.69 -32.78 9.48
N THR A 241 -6.08 -34.04 9.62
CA THR A 241 -5.21 -35.21 9.36
C THR A 241 -5.60 -35.97 8.09
N GLN A 242 -6.81 -35.75 7.57
CA GLN A 242 -7.31 -36.40 6.36
C GLN A 242 -7.68 -35.34 5.30
N ILE A 243 -7.02 -35.43 4.16
CA ILE A 243 -7.17 -34.52 3.03
C ILE A 243 -7.00 -35.29 1.72
N SER A 244 -7.72 -34.89 0.67
CA SER A 244 -7.70 -35.54 -0.64
C SER A 244 -7.89 -34.51 -1.75
N THR A 245 -7.32 -34.78 -2.92
CA THR A 245 -7.57 -34.02 -4.16
C THR A 245 -8.59 -34.71 -5.08
N ALA A 246 -8.87 -35.99 -4.85
CA ALA A 246 -9.90 -36.72 -5.57
C ALA A 246 -11.29 -36.29 -5.09
N ASP A 247 -12.28 -36.31 -5.98
CA ASP A 247 -13.66 -36.04 -5.61
C ASP A 247 -14.13 -37.02 -4.54
N GLN A 248 -14.46 -36.50 -3.35
CA GLN A 248 -15.02 -37.26 -2.24
C GLN A 248 -16.53 -37.05 -2.11
N SER A 249 -17.20 -36.59 -3.18
CA SER A 249 -18.64 -36.36 -3.34
C SER A 249 -19.42 -36.65 -2.06
N PRO A 250 -19.86 -35.61 -1.32
CA PRO A 250 -19.86 -35.55 0.14
C PRO A 250 -20.11 -36.91 0.84
N ALA A 251 -19.06 -37.72 0.93
CA ALA A 251 -19.06 -38.98 1.64
C ALA A 251 -18.94 -38.70 3.14
N GLN A 252 -19.35 -39.64 3.99
CA GLN A 252 -19.44 -39.50 5.45
C GLN A 252 -18.32 -38.64 6.08
N GLY A 253 -18.59 -37.35 6.31
CA GLY A 253 -17.69 -36.38 6.96
C GLY A 253 -16.71 -35.61 6.06
N TRP A 254 -16.66 -35.86 4.75
CA TRP A 254 -15.80 -35.13 3.82
C TRP A 254 -16.45 -33.84 3.32
N HIS A 255 -15.70 -32.74 3.40
CA HIS A 255 -16.15 -31.43 2.94
C HIS A 255 -15.15 -30.82 1.94
N LYS A 256 -15.69 -30.14 0.94
CA LYS A 256 -14.91 -29.35 0.00
C LYS A 256 -14.38 -28.09 0.69
N GLY A 257 -13.14 -27.73 0.41
CA GLY A 257 -12.51 -26.50 0.91
C GLY A 257 -11.41 -26.02 -0.03
N THR A 258 -10.67 -25.01 0.42
CA THR A 258 -9.57 -24.43 -0.35
C THR A 258 -8.30 -24.42 0.50
N LEU A 259 -7.30 -25.21 0.10
CA LEU A 259 -5.98 -25.18 0.69
C LEU A 259 -5.19 -23.98 0.15
N ILE A 260 -4.53 -23.26 1.06
CA ILE A 260 -3.73 -22.08 0.78
C ILE A 260 -2.24 -22.44 0.89
N ALA A 261 -1.62 -22.68 -0.26
CA ALA A 261 -0.18 -22.87 -0.41
C ALA A 261 0.53 -21.50 -0.48
N SER A 262 0.77 -20.87 0.67
CA SER A 262 1.27 -19.48 0.76
C SER A 262 2.80 -19.34 1.00
N GLY A 263 3.58 -20.33 0.58
CA GLY A 263 5.04 -20.32 0.76
C GLY A 263 5.53 -20.45 2.20
N TRP A 264 6.83 -20.29 2.38
CA TRP A 264 7.55 -20.46 3.65
C TRP A 264 7.71 -19.15 4.42
N VAL A 265 7.63 -19.22 5.75
CA VAL A 265 7.97 -18.11 6.65
C VAL A 265 9.00 -18.62 7.66
N PRO A 266 10.18 -17.99 7.78
CA PRO A 266 11.21 -18.43 8.72
C PRO A 266 10.80 -18.16 10.17
N SER A 267 11.36 -18.93 11.10
CA SER A 267 11.30 -18.66 12.54
C SER A 267 12.72 -18.61 13.11
N ARG A 268 12.92 -17.90 14.23
CA ARG A 268 14.20 -17.97 14.95
C ARG A 268 14.42 -19.40 15.45
N GLY A 269 15.62 -19.94 15.21
CA GLY A 269 16.07 -21.22 15.78
C GLY A 269 15.40 -22.48 15.23
N GLY A 270 14.80 -22.45 14.03
CA GLY A 270 14.25 -23.67 13.44
C GLY A 270 13.66 -23.53 12.04
N ARG A 271 12.98 -24.59 11.60
CA ARG A 271 12.39 -24.73 10.26
C ARG A 271 11.38 -23.65 9.88
N GLY A 272 10.82 -22.85 10.78
CA GLY A 272 9.75 -21.90 10.42
C GLY A 272 8.38 -22.56 10.24
N LYS A 273 7.58 -22.02 9.32
CA LYS A 273 6.20 -22.47 9.03
C LYS A 273 6.17 -23.94 8.62
N LYS A 274 5.32 -24.74 9.29
CA LYS A 274 5.18 -26.20 9.08
C LYS A 274 3.80 -26.64 8.56
N ARG A 275 2.88 -25.69 8.34
CA ARG A 275 1.46 -25.98 8.08
C ARG A 275 0.87 -25.11 6.98
N HIS A 276 -0.09 -25.67 6.25
CA HIS A 276 -0.94 -24.93 5.32
C HIS A 276 -2.28 -24.57 5.97
N TRP A 277 -2.90 -23.52 5.46
CA TRP A 277 -4.26 -23.17 5.85
C TRP A 277 -5.27 -23.84 4.91
N ILE A 278 -6.44 -24.16 5.43
CA ILE A 278 -7.61 -24.58 4.65
C ILE A 278 -8.77 -23.66 5.03
N VAL A 279 -9.43 -23.09 4.04
CA VAL A 279 -10.71 -22.38 4.21
C VAL A 279 -11.84 -23.38 3.94
N GLY A 280 -12.82 -23.46 4.84
CA GLY A 280 -14.00 -24.32 4.67
C GLY A 280 -14.87 -23.93 3.47
N PRO A 281 -15.89 -24.71 3.12
CA PRO A 281 -16.75 -24.42 1.98
C PRO A 281 -17.49 -23.10 2.18
N PRO A 282 -17.84 -22.36 1.11
CA PRO A 282 -18.63 -21.13 1.23
C PRO A 282 -19.98 -21.41 1.89
N ASP A 283 -20.41 -20.51 2.75
CA ASP A 283 -21.75 -20.54 3.33
C ASP A 283 -22.73 -19.82 2.37
N THR A 284 -23.54 -20.60 1.68
CA THR A 284 -24.53 -20.09 0.72
C THR A 284 -25.73 -19.44 1.41
N GLN A 285 -25.95 -19.73 2.69
CA GLN A 285 -27.05 -19.17 3.48
C GLN A 285 -26.62 -17.93 4.27
N ALA A 286 -25.32 -17.75 4.49
CA ALA A 286 -24.81 -16.54 5.13
C ALA A 286 -24.95 -15.31 4.23
N GLU A 287 -25.35 -14.20 4.84
CA GLU A 287 -25.37 -12.90 4.19
C GLU A 287 -23.93 -12.46 3.84
N PRO A 288 -23.67 -12.06 2.58
CA PRO A 288 -22.36 -11.54 2.17
C PRO A 288 -22.03 -10.23 2.88
N ILE A 289 -20.81 -10.10 3.37
CA ILE A 289 -20.32 -8.91 4.06
C ILE A 289 -19.78 -7.93 3.01
N ALA A 290 -20.39 -6.76 2.87
CA ALA A 290 -19.87 -5.72 1.98
C ALA A 290 -18.46 -5.26 2.43
N VAL A 291 -17.56 -5.09 1.46
CA VAL A 291 -16.22 -4.51 1.68
C VAL A 291 -16.19 -3.15 1.00
N ALA A 292 -15.82 -2.11 1.75
CA ALA A 292 -15.75 -0.76 1.21
C ALA A 292 -14.66 -0.65 0.13
N GLU A 293 -14.91 0.13 -0.91
CA GLU A 293 -13.97 0.32 -2.02
C GLU A 293 -12.61 0.87 -1.54
N ILE A 294 -12.64 1.80 -0.59
CA ILE A 294 -11.42 2.32 0.05
C ILE A 294 -10.62 1.24 0.81
N ASP A 295 -11.25 0.20 1.37
CA ASP A 295 -10.53 -0.95 1.97
C ASP A 295 -9.88 -1.82 0.88
N ILE A 296 -10.54 -2.00 -0.26
CA ILE A 296 -10.01 -2.72 -1.43
C ILE A 296 -8.81 -1.97 -2.00
N ASP A 297 -8.92 -0.66 -2.17
CA ASP A 297 -7.86 0.19 -2.71
C ASP A 297 -6.66 0.26 -1.77
N ALA A 298 -6.89 0.41 -0.47
CA ALA A 298 -5.83 0.41 0.53
C ALA A 298 -5.09 -0.94 0.57
N TYR A 299 -5.80 -2.06 0.39
CA TYR A 299 -5.15 -3.38 0.27
C TYR A 299 -4.36 -3.53 -1.03
N ARG A 300 -4.90 -3.02 -2.15
CA ARG A 300 -4.32 -3.11 -3.50
C ARG A 300 -3.07 -2.23 -3.66
N GLU A 301 -2.91 -1.20 -2.85
CA GLU A 301 -1.75 -0.33 -2.88
C GLU A 301 -0.45 -1.13 -2.72
N ARG A 302 0.51 -0.86 -3.62
CA ARG A 302 1.68 -1.70 -3.80
C ARG A 302 2.53 -1.79 -2.54
N GLY A 303 2.59 -2.98 -1.95
CA GLY A 303 3.34 -3.24 -0.72
C GLY A 303 2.58 -2.89 0.57
N ALA A 304 1.29 -2.54 0.49
CA ALA A 304 0.43 -2.26 1.63
C ALA A 304 -0.16 -3.55 2.21
N GLY A 305 -1.38 -3.97 1.78
CA GLY A 305 -2.07 -5.16 2.30
C GLY A 305 -1.29 -6.47 2.09
N ILE A 306 -0.47 -6.53 1.04
CA ILE A 306 0.45 -7.63 0.73
C ILE A 306 1.87 -7.14 0.49
N THR A 307 2.85 -8.03 0.66
CA THR A 307 4.24 -7.70 0.36
C THR A 307 4.46 -7.66 -1.15
N ARG A 308 5.47 -6.89 -1.59
CA ARG A 308 5.85 -6.82 -3.01
C ARG A 308 6.23 -8.18 -3.60
N ASP A 309 6.77 -9.08 -2.78
CA ASP A 309 7.09 -10.45 -3.22
C ASP A 309 5.81 -11.22 -3.53
N ILE A 310 4.79 -11.13 -2.68
CA ILE A 310 3.50 -11.81 -2.87
C ILE A 310 2.78 -11.26 -4.10
N GLU A 311 2.82 -9.94 -4.30
CA GLU A 311 2.31 -9.28 -5.51
C GLU A 311 2.98 -9.82 -6.77
N ARG A 312 4.32 -9.97 -6.74
CA ARG A 312 5.09 -10.52 -7.87
C ARG A 312 4.67 -11.95 -8.22
N PHE A 313 4.23 -12.73 -7.25
CA PHE A 313 3.72 -14.09 -7.46
C PHE A 313 2.22 -14.13 -7.81
N GLY A 314 1.54 -12.98 -7.95
CA GLY A 314 0.11 -12.90 -8.28
C GLY A 314 -0.81 -13.47 -7.20
N PHE A 315 -0.34 -13.65 -5.95
CA PHE A 315 -1.07 -14.34 -4.90
C PHE A 315 -1.94 -13.40 -4.06
N SER A 316 -2.70 -12.53 -4.73
CA SER A 316 -3.63 -11.60 -4.07
C SER A 316 -4.85 -12.33 -3.49
N ALA A 317 -5.54 -11.68 -2.56
CA ALA A 317 -6.88 -12.09 -2.11
C ALA A 317 -7.99 -11.41 -2.91
N ILE A 318 -7.67 -10.38 -3.69
CA ILE A 318 -8.62 -9.65 -4.53
C ILE A 318 -8.93 -10.44 -5.81
N PRO A 319 -10.20 -10.75 -6.10
CA PRO A 319 -10.63 -11.32 -7.37
C PRO A 319 -10.32 -10.41 -8.55
N GLN A 320 -9.84 -10.99 -9.64
CA GLN A 320 -9.49 -10.32 -10.88
C GLN A 320 -10.69 -10.15 -11.82
N SER A 321 -11.56 -11.15 -11.90
CA SER A 321 -12.75 -11.12 -12.76
C SER A 321 -14.06 -11.05 -11.98
N ASP A 322 -15.11 -10.58 -12.65
CA ASP A 322 -16.46 -10.59 -12.09
C ASP A 322 -16.94 -12.03 -11.86
N GLY A 323 -17.66 -12.27 -10.77
CA GLY A 323 -18.10 -13.61 -10.36
C GLY A 323 -16.99 -14.52 -9.81
N GLU A 324 -15.73 -14.10 -9.82
CA GLU A 324 -14.65 -14.85 -9.19
C GLU A 324 -14.73 -14.75 -7.66
N ALA A 325 -14.53 -15.89 -7.00
CA ALA A 325 -14.50 -16.02 -5.54
C ALA A 325 -13.12 -16.52 -5.08
N VAL A 326 -12.40 -15.71 -4.31
CA VAL A 326 -11.05 -16.00 -3.85
C VAL A 326 -11.04 -16.25 -2.34
N ALA A 327 -10.55 -17.42 -1.92
CA ALA A 327 -10.42 -17.74 -0.50
C ALA A 327 -9.52 -16.72 0.23
N CYS A 328 -10.05 -16.19 1.34
CA CYS A 328 -9.44 -15.15 2.15
C CYS A 328 -9.71 -15.33 3.65
N PHE A 329 -8.97 -14.57 4.44
CA PHE A 329 -9.17 -14.39 5.87
C PHE A 329 -9.53 -12.94 6.13
N TYR A 330 -10.35 -12.69 7.15
CA TYR A 330 -10.81 -11.33 7.44
C TYR A 330 -11.04 -11.09 8.93
N THR A 331 -11.03 -9.82 9.30
CA THR A 331 -11.44 -9.29 10.60
C THR A 331 -12.30 -8.06 10.41
N ARG A 332 -13.21 -7.82 11.34
CA ARG A 332 -13.98 -6.57 11.41
C ARG A 332 -13.28 -5.60 12.35
N TRP A 333 -13.33 -4.32 12.05
CA TRP A 333 -12.77 -3.26 12.87
C TRP A 333 -13.57 -1.97 12.70
N VAL A 334 -13.29 -0.97 13.53
CA VAL A 334 -13.92 0.36 13.46
C VAL A 334 -12.83 1.38 13.22
N ASP A 335 -13.03 2.25 12.23
CA ASP A 335 -12.07 3.30 11.91
C ASP A 335 -12.17 4.52 12.84
N SER A 336 -11.29 5.50 12.61
CA SER A 336 -11.22 6.76 13.35
C SER A 336 -12.52 7.56 13.33
N ASN A 337 -13.37 7.37 12.32
CA ASN A 337 -14.66 8.02 12.17
C ASN A 337 -15.83 7.21 12.78
N GLY A 338 -15.55 6.07 13.42
CA GLY A 338 -16.59 5.20 13.96
C GLY A 338 -17.26 4.30 12.92
N THR A 339 -16.73 4.24 11.69
CA THR A 339 -17.30 3.43 10.61
C THR A 339 -16.85 1.98 10.75
N ALA A 340 -17.78 1.03 10.61
CA ALA A 340 -17.45 -0.38 10.55
C ALA A 340 -16.72 -0.71 9.25
N ARG A 341 -15.60 -1.41 9.36
CA ARG A 341 -14.68 -1.74 8.25
C ARG A 341 -14.29 -3.21 8.27
N VAL A 342 -13.77 -3.70 7.14
CA VAL A 342 -13.30 -5.08 6.99
C VAL A 342 -11.85 -5.06 6.55
N ALA A 343 -10.98 -5.71 7.33
CA ALA A 343 -9.61 -5.98 6.93
C ALA A 343 -9.52 -7.43 6.45
N PHE A 344 -8.78 -7.69 5.37
CA PHE A 344 -8.67 -9.03 4.81
C PHE A 344 -7.27 -9.34 4.29
N GLY A 345 -6.99 -10.62 4.05
CA GLY A 345 -5.77 -11.07 3.41
C GLY A 345 -5.74 -12.54 3.04
N HIS A 346 -4.64 -12.96 2.43
CA HIS A 346 -4.48 -14.31 1.86
C HIS A 346 -4.16 -15.40 2.90
N THR A 347 -3.79 -15.06 4.14
CA THR A 347 -3.59 -16.00 5.26
C THR A 347 -4.12 -15.41 6.56
N ALA A 348 -4.36 -16.23 7.58
CA ALA A 348 -4.90 -15.77 8.87
C ALA A 348 -4.03 -14.74 9.61
N MET A 349 -2.72 -14.65 9.33
CA MET A 349 -1.84 -13.64 9.95
C MET A 349 -1.46 -12.57 8.91
N PHE A 350 -2.48 -11.97 8.30
CA PHE A 350 -2.34 -10.92 7.29
C PHE A 350 -2.05 -9.55 7.90
N ARG A 351 -1.62 -8.59 7.08
CA ARG A 351 -1.34 -7.23 7.55
C ARG A 351 -2.63 -6.52 7.91
N LEU A 352 -2.64 -5.80 9.02
CA LEU A 352 -3.80 -5.03 9.45
C LEU A 352 -3.67 -3.57 9.04
N PRO A 353 -4.79 -2.90 8.72
CA PRO A 353 -4.81 -1.46 8.55
C PRO A 353 -4.56 -0.77 9.90
N TYR A 354 -3.84 0.35 9.90
CA TYR A 354 -3.81 1.27 11.03
C TYR A 354 -5.19 1.89 11.25
N THR A 355 -5.51 2.21 12.51
CA THR A 355 -6.77 2.89 12.85
C THR A 355 -6.86 4.29 12.27
N LEU A 356 -5.73 5.00 12.20
CA LEU A 356 -5.62 6.35 11.65
C LEU A 356 -5.02 6.27 10.23
N SER A 357 -5.61 7.00 9.30
CA SER A 357 -5.01 7.32 7.99
C SER A 357 -3.98 8.45 8.13
N PRO A 358 -3.09 8.67 7.13
CA PRO A 358 -2.25 9.87 7.11
C PRO A 358 -3.04 11.18 7.16
N ARG A 359 -4.23 11.22 6.54
CA ARG A 359 -5.14 12.37 6.59
C ARG A 359 -5.65 12.66 8.00
N ASP A 360 -5.91 11.61 8.80
CA ASP A 360 -6.38 11.76 10.19
C ASP A 360 -5.34 12.37 11.13
N LEU A 361 -4.07 12.37 10.70
CA LEU A 361 -2.95 12.96 11.46
C LEU A 361 -2.75 14.45 11.14
N LEU A 362 -3.50 15.02 10.20
CA LEU A 362 -3.43 16.44 9.89
C LEU A 362 -4.12 17.28 10.97
N PRO A 363 -3.57 18.45 11.32
CA PRO A 363 -4.29 19.40 12.17
C PRO A 363 -5.62 19.85 11.51
N PRO A 364 -6.66 20.18 12.30
CA PRO A 364 -7.99 20.52 11.76
C PRO A 364 -7.99 21.64 10.72
N GLU A 365 -7.12 22.64 10.83
CA GLU A 365 -7.04 23.75 9.86
C GLU A 365 -6.63 23.30 8.45
N HIS A 366 -5.83 22.23 8.35
CA HIS A 366 -5.47 21.64 7.05
C HIS A 366 -6.62 20.85 6.42
N LEU A 367 -7.63 20.48 7.22
CA LEU A 367 -8.77 19.69 6.79
C LEU A 367 -10.01 20.54 6.48
N ASP A 368 -10.04 21.82 6.89
CA ASP A 368 -11.19 22.69 6.67
C ASP A 368 -11.41 22.96 5.17
N PRO A 369 -12.53 22.50 4.57
CA PRO A 369 -12.80 22.74 3.15
C PRO A 369 -13.20 24.19 2.84
N ASN A 370 -13.62 24.97 3.85
CA ASN A 370 -14.15 26.32 3.67
C ASN A 370 -13.04 27.37 3.62
N THR A 371 -11.95 27.17 4.36
CA THR A 371 -10.76 28.00 4.22
C THR A 371 -10.15 27.81 2.83
N ILE A 372 -9.82 28.91 2.15
CA ILE A 372 -9.04 28.89 0.91
C ILE A 372 -7.67 29.43 1.27
N ASP A 373 -6.60 28.67 1.04
CA ASP A 373 -5.24 29.17 1.28
C ASP A 373 -4.71 29.98 0.08
N LEU A 374 -3.58 30.68 0.27
CA LEU A 374 -3.03 31.55 -0.77
C LEU A 374 -2.64 30.79 -2.05
N ALA A 375 -2.13 29.57 -1.94
CA ALA A 375 -1.77 28.75 -3.09
C ALA A 375 -3.03 28.29 -3.85
N GLU A 376 -4.09 27.89 -3.13
CA GLU A 376 -5.39 27.58 -3.73
C GLU A 376 -6.00 28.81 -4.43
N ALA A 377 -5.89 29.99 -3.83
CA ALA A 377 -6.39 31.24 -4.40
C ALA A 377 -5.72 31.64 -5.73
N ILE A 378 -4.41 31.40 -5.83
CA ILE A 378 -3.59 31.75 -7.00
C ILE A 378 -3.66 30.66 -8.06
N PHE A 379 -3.39 29.41 -7.69
CA PHE A 379 -3.21 28.30 -8.63
C PHE A 379 -4.46 27.46 -8.87
N GLY A 380 -5.50 27.68 -8.05
CA GLY A 380 -6.74 26.93 -8.10
C GLY A 380 -6.71 25.64 -7.26
N ARG A 381 -7.91 25.11 -7.05
CA ARG A 381 -8.20 23.88 -6.29
C ARG A 381 -9.24 23.05 -7.03
N VAL A 382 -8.99 21.74 -7.09
CA VAL A 382 -9.99 20.76 -7.51
C VAL A 382 -10.44 20.01 -6.27
N VAL A 383 -11.74 19.90 -6.08
CA VAL A 383 -12.35 19.12 -5.00
C VAL A 383 -13.37 18.18 -5.60
N GLU A 384 -13.34 16.92 -5.20
CA GLU A 384 -14.17 15.85 -5.77
C GLU A 384 -15.66 16.08 -5.50
N ASN A 385 -15.99 16.63 -4.32
CA ASN A 385 -17.36 16.95 -3.89
C ASN A 385 -17.46 18.38 -3.34
N GLY A 386 -17.19 19.38 -4.17
CA GLY A 386 -17.29 20.79 -3.74
C GLY A 386 -17.08 21.80 -4.85
N LYS A 387 -16.99 23.08 -4.47
CA LYS A 387 -16.75 24.17 -5.41
C LYS A 387 -15.28 24.19 -5.82
N ALA A 388 -14.99 23.68 -7.01
CA ALA A 388 -13.69 23.84 -7.64
C ALA A 388 -13.40 25.33 -7.89
N ILE A 389 -12.13 25.71 -7.77
CA ILE A 389 -11.65 27.08 -7.99
C ILE A 389 -10.63 27.01 -9.11
N ALA A 390 -10.92 27.60 -10.26
CA ALA A 390 -9.93 27.72 -11.33
C ALA A 390 -8.82 28.71 -10.93
N GLY A 391 -7.57 28.43 -11.30
CA GLY A 391 -6.45 29.32 -11.05
C GLY A 391 -6.59 30.69 -11.73
N ARG A 392 -5.82 31.67 -11.25
CA ARG A 392 -5.82 33.07 -11.74
C ARG A 392 -4.56 33.44 -12.51
N VAL A 393 -3.60 32.51 -12.59
CA VAL A 393 -2.30 32.70 -13.24
C VAL A 393 -2.09 31.65 -14.32
N TYR A 394 -1.41 32.06 -15.39
CA TYR A 394 -0.95 31.20 -16.47
C TYR A 394 0.57 31.31 -16.56
N PHE A 395 1.24 30.18 -16.78
CA PHE A 395 2.68 30.10 -16.94
C PHE A 395 3.00 29.65 -18.36
N GLY A 396 3.73 30.48 -19.10
CA GLY A 396 4.31 30.11 -20.38
C GLY A 396 5.66 29.41 -20.22
N ASP A 397 6.13 28.78 -21.28
CA ASP A 397 7.43 28.11 -21.30
C ASP A 397 8.57 29.13 -21.25
N ALA A 398 9.61 28.83 -20.47
CA ALA A 398 10.86 29.60 -20.55
C ALA A 398 11.68 29.10 -21.74
N ARG A 399 11.90 30.00 -22.68
CA ARG A 399 12.65 29.78 -23.92
C ARG A 399 14.09 30.24 -23.75
N LEU A 400 15.00 29.60 -24.46
CA LEU A 400 16.39 30.03 -24.50
C LEU A 400 16.47 31.42 -25.14
N THR A 401 17.19 32.33 -24.48
CA THR A 401 17.58 33.61 -25.09
C THR A 401 18.91 33.51 -25.82
N HIS A 402 19.74 32.53 -25.44
CA HIS A 402 21.05 32.24 -26.01
C HIS A 402 21.28 30.73 -25.93
N MET A 403 22.00 30.16 -26.90
CA MET A 403 22.39 28.74 -26.86
C MET A 403 23.41 28.51 -25.74
N PRO A 404 23.12 27.66 -24.73
CA PRO A 404 24.06 27.38 -23.65
C PRO A 404 25.12 26.36 -24.08
N ASP A 405 26.27 26.40 -23.42
CA ASP A 405 27.27 25.32 -23.53
C ASP A 405 26.66 24.00 -23.04
N ARG A 406 26.50 23.04 -23.94
CA ARG A 406 26.05 21.70 -23.60
C ARG A 406 27.19 20.97 -22.89
N ARG A 407 26.91 20.45 -21.70
CA ARG A 407 27.86 19.62 -20.95
C ARG A 407 27.30 18.21 -20.85
N GLU A 408 28.15 17.21 -21.05
CA GLU A 408 27.79 15.84 -20.70
C GLU A 408 27.48 15.78 -19.19
N PRO A 409 26.40 15.08 -18.78
CA PRO A 409 26.09 14.92 -17.38
C PRO A 409 27.23 14.16 -16.67
N ALA A 410 27.93 14.83 -15.76
CA ALA A 410 29.03 14.23 -14.99
C ALA A 410 28.60 13.02 -14.14
N MET A 411 27.30 12.85 -13.91
CA MET A 411 26.67 11.68 -13.29
C MET A 411 25.19 11.64 -13.68
N PRO A 412 24.57 10.45 -13.86
CA PRO A 412 23.12 10.32 -13.88
C PRO A 412 22.58 10.63 -12.49
N LEU A 413 22.36 11.91 -12.20
CA LEU A 413 21.73 12.37 -10.97
C LEU A 413 20.26 11.96 -11.00
N LEU A 414 19.96 10.80 -10.42
CA LEU A 414 18.60 10.46 -10.06
C LEU A 414 18.13 11.50 -9.03
N LEU A 415 17.26 12.43 -9.44
CA LEU A 415 16.47 13.25 -8.53
C LEU A 415 15.53 12.32 -7.76
N SER A 416 16.09 11.66 -6.75
CA SER A 416 15.35 10.87 -5.79
C SER A 416 14.64 11.88 -4.90
N GLY A 417 13.32 12.00 -5.04
CA GLY A 417 12.53 12.60 -3.97
C GLY A 417 12.83 11.89 -2.63
N PRO A 418 12.57 12.54 -1.48
CA PRO A 418 12.81 11.93 -0.18
C PRO A 418 12.16 10.54 -0.18
N LYS A 419 12.95 9.50 0.10
CA LYS A 419 12.43 8.17 0.37
C LYS A 419 12.14 8.13 1.86
N PRO A 420 10.89 8.35 2.32
CA PRO A 420 10.56 8.13 3.72
C PRO A 420 10.78 6.65 4.01
N THR A 421 11.87 6.32 4.68
CA THR A 421 12.04 5.01 5.29
C THR A 421 11.35 5.06 6.63
N ALA A 422 10.09 4.62 6.67
CA ALA A 422 9.34 4.39 7.90
C ALA A 422 9.85 3.12 8.60
N VAL A 423 11.11 3.13 9.04
CA VAL A 423 11.66 2.16 10.00
C VAL A 423 12.70 2.92 10.82
N GLN A 424 12.36 3.24 12.08
CA GLN A 424 13.32 3.55 13.14
C GLN A 424 13.26 2.45 14.18
#